data_AF-A0A1H3HEW8-F1
#
_entry.id   AF-A0A1H3HEW8-F1
#
_cell.length_a   1.000
_cell.length_b   1.000
_cell.length_c   1.000
_cell.angle_alpha   90.00
_cell.angle_beta   90.00
_cell.angle_gamma   90.00
#
_symmetry.space_group_name_H-M   'P 1'
#
loop_
_entity.id
_entity.type
_entity.pdbx_description
1 polymer ?
#
loop_
_entity_poly.entity_id
_entity_poly.type
_entity_poly.pdbx_seq_one_letter_code
_entity_poly.pdbx_strand_id
1 'polypeptide(L)' 'MAKGKSCKPSAKVSKAGKTLATSNSKPAKSKAGKTLADHKAASH' A
#
# COMPACT_ATOMS: atom_id res chain seq x y z
N MET A 1 17.11 17.41 -3.48
CA MET A 1 16.14 16.30 -3.44
C MET A 1 14.75 16.89 -3.31
N ALA A 2 13.96 16.89 -4.38
CA ALA A 2 12.59 17.41 -4.31
C ALA A 2 11.84 16.61 -3.23
N LYS A 3 11.41 17.29 -2.17
CA LYS A 3 10.61 16.72 -1.09
C LYS A 3 9.24 16.43 -1.70
N GLY A 4 9.15 15.27 -2.38
CA GLY A 4 7.93 14.80 -3.00
C GLY A 4 6.80 14.96 -2.00
N LYS A 5 5.66 15.51 -2.47
CA LYS A 5 4.45 15.71 -1.66
C LYS A 5 4.33 14.50 -0.73
N SER A 6 4.38 14.75 0.58
CA SER A 6 4.32 13.68 1.57
C SER A 6 2.92 13.09 1.51
N CYS A 7 2.70 12.14 0.60
CA CYS A 7 1.52 11.29 0.59
C CYS A 7 1.57 10.57 1.93
N LYS A 8 0.77 10.99 2.92
CA LYS A 8 0.60 10.25 4.15
C LYS A 8 -0.28 9.04 3.81
N PRO A 9 0.29 7.83 3.67
CA PRO A 9 -0.52 6.67 3.34
C PRO A 9 -1.55 6.46 4.45
N SER A 10 -2.83 6.37 4.07
CA SER A 10 -3.91 6.07 5.02
C SER A 10 -3.59 4.81 5.83
N ALA A 11 -4.16 4.68 7.03
CA ALA A 11 -3.95 3.50 7.88
C ALA A 11 -4.17 2.17 7.14
N LYS A 12 -5.11 2.15 6.18
CA LYS A 12 -5.37 1.03 5.27
C LYS A 12 -4.18 0.68 4.36
N VAL A 13 -3.54 1.68 3.73
CA VAL A 13 -2.39 1.50 2.83
C VAL A 13 -1.16 1.09 3.63
N SER A 14 -0.96 1.70 4.81
CA SER A 14 0.11 1.33 5.74
C SER A 14 -0.03 -0.12 6.22
N LYS A 15 -1.24 -0.56 6.55
CA LYS A 15 -1.54 -1.94 6.92
C LYS A 15 -1.31 -2.90 5.75
N ALA A 16 -1.76 -2.54 4.55
CA ALA A 16 -1.53 -3.33 3.34
C ALA A 16 -0.02 -3.51 3.06
N GLY A 17 0.78 -2.46 3.18
CA GLY A 17 2.25 -2.56 3.04
C GLY A 17 2.87 -3.53 4.04
N LYS A 18 2.47 -3.47 5.32
CA LYS A 18 2.91 -4.42 6.34
C LYS A 18 2.47 -5.85 6.00
N THR A 19 1.21 -6.07 5.64
CA THR A 19 0.69 -7.40 5.26
C THR A 19 1.43 -7.99 4.06
N LEU A 20 1.81 -7.17 3.09
CA LEU A 20 2.55 -7.63 1.92
C LEU A 20 3.96 -8.11 2.27
N ALA A 21 4.61 -7.43 3.24
CA ALA A 21 5.93 -7.78 3.73
C ALA A 21 5.93 -8.98 4.70
N THR A 22 4.92 -9.11 5.57
CA THR A 22 4.94 -10.10 6.67
C THR A 22 4.06 -11.34 6.44
N SER A 23 3.11 -11.31 5.52
CA SER A 23 2.19 -12.43 5.34
C SER A 23 2.78 -13.56 4.50
N ASN A 24 2.60 -14.80 4.93
CA ASN A 24 2.90 -16.00 4.12
C ASN A 24 1.72 -16.49 3.28
N SER A 25 0.55 -15.85 3.42
CA SER A 25 -0.66 -16.23 2.71
C SER A 25 -0.74 -15.53 1.34
N LYS A 26 -0.77 -16.34 0.27
CA LYS A 26 -0.98 -15.87 -1.12
C LYS A 26 -2.20 -14.96 -1.28
N PRO A 27 -3.41 -15.32 -0.80
CA PRO A 27 -4.59 -14.45 -0.94
C PRO A 27 -4.45 -13.13 -0.17
N ALA A 28 -3.81 -13.14 1.01
CA ALA A 28 -3.58 -11.93 1.79
C ALA A 28 -2.61 -10.95 1.08
N LYS A 29 -1.54 -11.46 0.49
CA LYS A 29 -0.60 -10.69 -0.32
C LYS A 29 -1.27 -10.09 -1.56
N SER A 30 -2.10 -10.86 -2.26
CA SER A 30 -2.84 -10.38 -3.43
C SER A 30 -3.78 -9.22 -3.09
N LYS A 31 -4.58 -9.35 -2.01
CA LYS A 31 -5.49 -8.30 -1.53
C LYS A 31 -4.73 -7.04 -1.10
N ALA A 32 -3.60 -7.20 -0.40
CA ALA A 32 -2.73 -6.10 0.00
C ALA A 32 -2.14 -5.38 -1.22
N GLY A 33 -1.63 -6.13 -2.21
CA GLY A 33 -1.04 -5.56 -3.43
C GLY A 33 -2.05 -4.76 -4.22
N LYS A 34 -3.27 -5.29 -4.37
CA LYS A 34 -4.36 -4.55 -5.03
C LYS A 34 -4.69 -3.24 -4.30
N THR A 35 -4.67 -3.24 -2.97
CA THR A 35 -4.90 -2.01 -2.17
C THR A 35 -3.82 -0.95 -2.42
N LEU A 36 -2.55 -1.36 -2.56
CA LEU A 36 -1.45 -0.43 -2.87
C LEU A 36 -1.56 0.11 -4.31
N ALA A 37 -1.94 -0.75 -5.25
CA ALA A 37 -2.15 -0.37 -6.65
C ALA A 37 -3.33 0.60 -6.80
N ASP A 38 -4.46 0.32 -6.14
CA ASP A 38 -5.64 1.18 -6.13
C ASP A 38 -5.29 2.57 -5.53
N HIS A 39 -4.48 2.65 -4.46
CA HIS A 39 -4.01 3.93 -3.91
C HIS A 39 -3.03 4.66 -4.84
N LYS A 40 -2.26 3.94 -5.67
CA LYS A 40 -1.36 4.57 -6.66
C LYS A 40 -2.15 5.12 -7.86
N ALA A 41 -3.20 4.40 -8.28
CA ALA A 41 -4.07 4.77 -9.38
C ALA A 41 -5.00 5.95 -9.00
N ALA A 42 -5.35 6.05 -7.73
CA ALA A 42 -5.99 7.23 -7.19
C ALA A 42 -4.95 8.36 -7.13
N SER A 43 -4.94 9.23 -8.15
CA SER A 43 -3.98 10.33 -8.28
C SER A 43 -4.11 11.29 -7.07
N HIS A 44 -3.10 11.32 -6.21
CA HIS A 44 -3.01 12.19 -5.02
C HIS A 44 -1.66 12.90 -4.97
#